data_AF-A0A2U1VZJ9-F1
#
_entry.id   AF-A0A2U1VZJ9-F1
#
_cell.length_a   1.000
_cell.length_b   1.000
_cell.length_c   1.000
_cell.angle_alpha   90.00
_cell.angle_beta   90.00
_cell.angle_gamma   90.00
#
_symmetry.space_group_name_H-M   'P 1'
#
loop_
_entity.id
_entity.type
_entity.pdbx_description
1 polymer ?
#
loop_
_entity_poly.entity_id
_entity_poly.type
_entity_poly.pdbx_seq_one_letter_code
_entity_poly.pdbx_strand_id
1 'polypeptide(L)'
;MTGVSPATTDRRPAVKPAGDAGHAATEFEAMMVGQMLQSMFEGVRTGGAFGGGDAERTWRGFMLQEYGRAIAEAGTLGIGRMVHAEVARLYGDGDAGGRP
;
A
#
# COMPACT_ATOMS: atom_id res chain seq x y z
N MET A 1 -2.96 37.07 39.12
CA MET A 1 -2.17 35.91 38.68
C MET A 1 -3.10 34.73 38.55
N THR A 2 -3.47 34.31 37.33
CA THR A 2 -3.86 32.92 37.01
C THR A 2 -3.97 32.84 35.49
N GLY A 3 -2.94 32.26 34.86
CA GLY A 3 -2.93 31.98 33.42
C GLY A 3 -3.73 30.72 33.12
N VAL A 4 -4.58 30.80 32.10
CA VAL A 4 -5.18 29.62 31.48
C VAL A 4 -4.12 29.01 30.56
N SER A 5 -3.64 27.82 30.91
CA SER A 5 -2.83 27.00 29.99
C SER A 5 -3.76 26.27 29.03
N PRO A 6 -3.54 26.30 27.71
CA PRO A 6 -4.31 25.48 26.79
C PRO A 6 -3.81 24.04 26.89
N ALA A 7 -4.71 23.11 27.22
CA ALA A 7 -4.46 21.70 27.08
C ALA A 7 -4.33 21.38 25.59
N THR A 8 -3.12 21.08 25.13
CA THR A 8 -2.88 20.48 23.83
C THR A 8 -3.42 19.05 23.88
N THR A 9 -4.65 18.85 23.43
CA THR A 9 -5.16 17.51 23.12
C THR A 9 -4.32 16.94 21.98
N ASP A 10 -3.41 16.03 22.31
CA ASP A 10 -2.74 15.16 21.34
C ASP A 10 -3.81 14.34 20.61
N ARG A 11 -4.19 14.79 19.42
CA ARG A 11 -5.10 14.06 18.54
C ARG A 11 -4.27 13.12 17.68
N ARG A 12 -3.63 12.13 18.32
CA ARG A 12 -3.13 10.97 17.57
C ARG A 12 -4.35 10.27 16.95
N PRO A 13 -4.39 10.09 15.61
CA PRO A 13 -5.44 9.29 15.01
C PRO A 13 -5.35 7.88 15.59
N ALA A 14 -6.43 7.44 16.23
CA ALA A 14 -6.54 6.06 16.70
C ALA A 14 -6.56 5.15 15.47
N VAL A 15 -5.40 4.56 15.17
CA VAL A 15 -5.29 3.51 14.15
C VAL A 15 -6.15 2.34 14.62
N LYS A 16 -7.19 2.02 13.86
CA LYS A 16 -8.09 0.90 14.15
C LYS A 16 -7.31 -0.41 14.12
N PRO A 17 -7.69 -1.41 14.95
CA PRO A 17 -6.83 -2.54 15.26
C PRO A 17 -6.59 -3.41 14.03
N ALA A 18 -5.33 -3.83 13.85
CA ALA A 18 -4.69 -4.90 13.04
C ALA A 18 -5.43 -5.56 11.84
N GLY A 19 -6.74 -5.80 11.90
CA GLY A 19 -7.54 -6.33 10.78
C GLY A 19 -7.63 -5.39 9.59
N ASP A 20 -7.62 -4.06 9.82
CA ASP A 20 -7.64 -3.05 8.74
C ASP A 20 -6.23 -2.84 8.16
N ALA A 21 -5.21 -2.83 9.02
CA ALA A 21 -3.83 -2.57 8.62
C ALA A 21 -3.20 -3.69 7.79
N GLY A 22 -3.53 -4.96 8.09
CA GLY A 22 -3.11 -6.10 7.27
C GLY A 22 -3.77 -6.11 5.90
N HIS A 23 -5.06 -5.75 5.81
CA HIS A 23 -5.76 -5.63 4.55
C HIS A 23 -5.18 -4.49 3.69
N ALA A 24 -5.00 -3.31 4.28
CA ALA A 24 -4.37 -2.17 3.62
C ALA A 24 -2.95 -2.48 3.13
N ALA A 25 -2.19 -3.30 3.88
CA ALA A 25 -0.88 -3.76 3.47
C ALA A 25 -0.93 -4.65 2.22
N THR A 26 -1.89 -5.56 2.15
CA THR A 26 -2.13 -6.40 0.96
C THR A 26 -2.59 -5.56 -0.24
N GLU A 27 -3.49 -4.59 -0.04
CA GLU A 27 -3.90 -3.67 -1.11
C GLU A 27 -2.74 -2.84 -1.63
N PHE A 28 -1.89 -2.35 -0.74
CA PHE A 28 -0.66 -1.65 -1.12
C PHE A 28 0.25 -2.53 -1.98
N GLU A 29 0.48 -3.78 -1.57
CA GLU A 29 1.26 -4.74 -2.35
C GLU A 29 0.64 -4.98 -3.72
N ALA A 30 -0.69 -5.14 -3.81
CA ALA A 30 -1.39 -5.32 -5.08
C ALA A 30 -1.18 -4.13 -6.03
N MET A 31 -1.26 -2.89 -5.52
CA MET A 31 -1.00 -1.69 -6.31
C MET A 31 0.44 -1.64 -6.81
N MET A 32 1.41 -1.92 -5.93
CA MET A 32 2.84 -1.97 -6.26
C MET A 32 3.12 -2.98 -7.36
N VAL A 33 2.65 -4.22 -7.21
CA VAL A 33 2.81 -5.28 -8.21
C VAL A 33 2.15 -4.87 -9.52
N GLY A 34 0.95 -4.28 -9.46
CA GLY A 34 0.29 -3.71 -10.63
C GLY A 34 1.19 -2.73 -11.38
N GLN A 35 1.82 -1.78 -10.68
CA GLN A 35 2.76 -0.84 -11.31
C GLN A 35 4.00 -1.54 -11.90
N MET A 36 4.58 -2.50 -11.18
CA MET A 36 5.73 -3.27 -11.69
C MET A 36 5.37 -4.00 -12.98
N LEU A 37 4.20 -4.64 -13.01
CA LEU A 37 3.69 -5.32 -14.20
C LEU A 37 3.45 -4.32 -15.34
N GLN A 38 2.84 -3.16 -15.09
CA GLN A 38 2.70 -2.12 -16.11
C GLN A 38 4.06 -1.75 -16.72
N SER A 39 5.07 -1.44 -15.89
CA SER A 39 6.41 -1.08 -16.36
C SER A 39 7.09 -2.19 -17.16
N MET A 40 6.85 -3.47 -16.81
CA MET A 40 7.34 -4.61 -17.61
C MET A 40 6.69 -4.66 -18.99
N PHE A 41 5.39 -4.36 -19.09
CA PHE A 41 4.62 -4.40 -20.34
C PHE A 41 4.77 -3.13 -21.21
N GLU A 42 5.14 -1.99 -20.63
CA GLU A 42 5.48 -0.77 -21.39
C GLU A 42 6.70 -0.96 -22.29
N GLY A 43 7.68 -1.77 -21.86
CA GLY A 43 8.84 -2.15 -22.67
C GLY A 43 8.53 -3.14 -23.80
N VAL A 44 7.43 -3.88 -23.69
CA VAL A 44 6.95 -4.82 -24.71
C VAL A 44 6.11 -4.05 -25.73
N ARG A 45 6.80 -3.41 -26.69
CA ARG A 45 6.16 -2.89 -27.90
C ARG A 45 5.50 -4.07 -28.62
N THR A 46 4.18 -4.10 -28.60
CA THR A 46 3.32 -5.06 -29.29
C THR A 46 3.83 -5.26 -30.71
N GLY A 47 4.35 -6.46 -30.98
CA GLY A 47 5.03 -6.75 -32.23
C GLY A 47 4.08 -6.61 -33.42
N GLY A 48 4.29 -5.56 -34.22
CA GLY A 48 3.68 -5.41 -35.54
C GLY A 48 2.50 -4.46 -35.62
N ALA A 49 2.19 -4.05 -36.86
CA ALA A 49 1.24 -3.01 -37.27
C ALA A 49 -0.22 -3.20 -36.79
N PHE A 50 -0.52 -4.23 -36.00
CA PHE A 50 -1.87 -4.58 -35.53
C PHE A 50 -1.96 -4.85 -34.01
N GLY A 51 -0.88 -4.70 -33.23
CA GLY A 51 -0.94 -4.84 -31.78
C GLY A 51 -0.85 -3.49 -31.07
N GLY A 52 -1.71 -3.22 -30.09
CA GLY A 52 -1.63 -1.98 -29.30
C GLY A 52 -2.66 -0.90 -29.66
N GLY A 53 -3.93 -1.28 -29.87
CA GLY A 53 -5.04 -0.32 -29.88
C GLY A 53 -5.39 0.20 -28.47
N ASP A 54 -6.10 1.34 -28.37
CA ASP A 54 -6.57 1.90 -27.08
C ASP A 54 -7.41 0.91 -26.27
N ALA A 55 -8.27 0.15 -26.94
CA ALA A 55 -9.10 -0.87 -26.29
C ALA A 55 -8.25 -1.99 -25.66
N GLU A 56 -7.18 -2.40 -26.33
CA GLU A 56 -6.25 -3.43 -25.81
C GLU A 56 -5.45 -2.89 -24.63
N ARG A 57 -5.01 -1.62 -24.66
CA ARG A 57 -4.34 -0.97 -23.53
C ARG A 57 -5.22 -0.97 -22.28
N THR A 58 -6.48 -0.57 -22.42
CA THR A 58 -7.44 -0.55 -21.32
C THR A 58 -7.71 -1.95 -20.76
N TRP A 59 -7.98 -2.93 -21.63
CA TRP A 59 -8.21 -4.32 -21.20
C TRP A 59 -6.98 -4.93 -20.51
N ARG A 60 -5.78 -4.65 -21.02
CA ARG A 60 -4.53 -5.06 -20.40
C ARG A 60 -4.36 -4.42 -19.03
N GLY A 61 -4.71 -3.15 -18.88
CA GLY A 61 -4.75 -2.46 -17.59
C GLY A 61 -5.54 -3.24 -16.54
N PHE A 62 -6.78 -3.62 -16.85
CA PHE A 62 -7.63 -4.40 -15.95
C PHE A 62 -7.06 -5.80 -15.65
N MET A 63 -6.54 -6.50 -16.66
CA MET A 63 -5.92 -7.82 -16.43
C MET A 63 -4.74 -7.73 -15.48
N LEU A 64 -3.85 -6.74 -15.67
CA LEU A 64 -2.67 -6.56 -14.83
C LEU A 64 -3.03 -6.15 -13.40
N GLN A 65 -4.13 -5.44 -13.20
CA GLN A 65 -4.66 -5.16 -11.85
C GLN A 65 -5.10 -6.43 -11.14
N GLU A 66 -5.85 -7.32 -11.82
CA GLU A 66 -6.28 -8.59 -11.23
C GLU A 66 -5.09 -9.53 -10.95
N TYR A 67 -4.09 -9.58 -11.83
CA TYR A 67 -2.84 -10.30 -11.56
C TYR A 67 -2.11 -9.73 -10.35
N GLY A 68 -2.03 -8.40 -10.23
CA GLY A 68 -1.45 -7.73 -9.06
C GLY A 68 -2.15 -8.12 -7.76
N ARG A 69 -3.50 -8.15 -7.77
CA ARG A 69 -4.29 -8.59 -6.60
C ARG A 69 -4.03 -10.05 -6.27
N ALA A 70 -4.07 -10.94 -7.25
CA ALA A 70 -3.81 -12.37 -7.04
C ALA A 70 -2.40 -12.65 -6.48
N ILE A 71 -1.39 -11.92 -6.96
CA ILE A 71 -0.01 -12.05 -6.47
C ILE A 71 0.12 -11.56 -5.02
N ALA A 72 -0.51 -10.43 -4.69
CA ALA A 72 -0.51 -9.88 -3.34
C ALA A 72 -1.27 -10.79 -2.35
N GLU A 73 -2.43 -11.31 -2.76
CA GLU A 73 -3.21 -12.28 -1.97
C GLU A 73 -2.43 -13.58 -1.72
N ALA A 74 -1.62 -14.02 -2.69
CA ALA A 74 -0.72 -15.17 -2.51
C ALA A 74 0.40 -14.88 -1.49
N GLY A 75 0.71 -13.61 -1.20
CA GLY A 75 1.69 -13.19 -0.19
C GLY A 75 3.13 -13.56 -0.50
N THR A 76 3.46 -13.78 -1.78
CA THR A 76 4.76 -14.34 -2.20
C THR A 76 5.90 -13.32 -2.22
N LEU A 77 5.61 -12.03 -2.45
CA LEU A 77 6.63 -10.97 -2.45
C LEU A 77 6.80 -10.39 -1.05
N GLY A 78 5.72 -10.33 -0.26
CA GLY A 78 5.76 -9.95 1.16
C GLY A 78 6.05 -8.46 1.39
N ILE A 79 5.93 -7.64 0.35
CA ILE A 79 6.20 -6.20 0.39
C ILE A 79 5.23 -5.50 1.36
N GLY A 80 3.95 -5.85 1.30
CA GLY A 80 2.93 -5.33 2.20
C GLY A 80 3.26 -5.66 3.66
N ARG A 81 3.66 -6.90 3.94
CA ARG A 81 4.08 -7.31 5.29
C ARG A 81 5.28 -6.51 5.80
N MET A 82 6.30 -6.31 4.96
CA MET A 82 7.49 -5.53 5.34
C MET A 82 7.14 -4.09 5.66
N VAL A 83 6.33 -3.44 4.80
CA VAL A 83 5.88 -2.05 5.03
C VAL A 83 5.01 -1.97 6.28
N HIS A 84 4.07 -2.88 6.46
CA HIS A 84 3.22 -2.94 7.65
C HIS A 84 4.04 -3.07 8.93
N ALA A 85 5.05 -3.95 8.94
CA ALA A 85 5.93 -4.14 10.09
C ALA A 85 6.74 -2.88 10.40
N GLU A 86 7.28 -2.20 9.39
CA GLU A 86 8.05 -0.97 9.60
C GLU A 86 7.17 0.19 10.06
N VAL A 87 5.98 0.36 9.48
CA VAL A 87 4.99 1.35 9.95
C VAL A 87 4.62 1.07 11.41
N ALA A 88 4.31 -0.19 11.75
CA ALA A 88 4.01 -0.57 13.12
C ALA A 88 5.17 -0.31 14.08
N ARG A 89 6.43 -0.48 13.64
CA ARG A 89 7.62 -0.15 14.42
C ARG A 89 7.73 1.37 14.66
N LEU A 90 7.65 2.16 13.59
CA LEU A 90 7.79 3.62 13.66
C LEU A 90 6.71 4.28 14.53
N TYR A 91 5.49 3.76 14.49
CA TYR A 91 4.36 4.33 15.24
C TYR A 91 4.05 3.59 16.56
N GLY A 92 4.50 2.34 16.73
CA GLY A 92 4.30 1.52 17.94
C GLY A 92 5.29 1.83 19.06
N ASP A 93 6.50 2.31 18.75
CA ASP A 93 7.47 2.78 19.75
C ASP A 93 7.03 4.08 20.44
N GLY A 94 5.95 4.72 19.98
CA GLY A 94 5.41 5.95 20.54
C GLY A 94 4.54 5.81 21.80
N ASP A 95 4.34 4.59 22.32
CA ASP A 95 3.50 4.28 23.52
C ASP A 95 4.36 3.85 24.74
N ALA A 96 5.62 3.41 24.54
CA ALA A 96 6.50 2.98 25.64
C ALA A 96 7.21 4.14 26.38
N GLY A 97 6.66 5.36 26.31
CA GLY A 97 7.20 6.57 26.92
C GLY A 97 6.47 6.99 28.19
N GLY A 98 6.12 6.02 29.05
CA GLY A 98 5.51 6.27 30.36
C GLY A 98 6.38 5.72 31.49
N ARG A 99 6.91 6.66 32.30
CA ARG A 99 7.38 6.56 33.71
C ARG A 99 8.88 6.39 33.97
N PRO A 100 9.40 6.83 35.14
CA PRO A 100 8.73 7.25 36.40
C PRO A 100 8.04 8.62 36.38
#